data_AF-B3E0Z6-F1
#
_entry.id   AF-B3E0Z6-F1
#
_cell.length_a   1.000
_cell.length_b   1.000
_cell.length_c   1.000
_cell.angle_alpha   90.00
_cell.angle_beta   90.00
_cell.angle_gamma   90.00
#
_symmetry.space_group_name_H-M   'P 1'
#
loop_
_entity.id
_entity.type
_entity.pdbx_description
1 polymer ?
#
loop_
_entity_poly.entity_id
_entity_poly.type
_entity_poly.pdbx_seq_one_letter_code
_entity_poly.pdbx_strand_id
1 'polypeptide(L)'
;MHQLGIEWNKLIAQIINFVIVLWVLNRFAFKPVLKILEERRKKIAESLQNAEKIKQELAEAEEARKEILRKANEQASFIVAEAQKVASYQGEKKIQEAVEEAKRVLKKAEESAKLEREKAKEEMRREILNLVIEITSKVVGKTLTLDDQERLKNEVLSKLPQKEGHEAYSRN
;
A
#
# COMPACT_ATOMS: atom_id res chain seq x y z
N MET A 1 -26.12 -113.21 21.85
CA MET A 1 -25.29 -111.98 21.89
C MET A 1 -24.21 -111.96 20.79
N HIS A 2 -24.51 -112.39 19.55
CA HIS A 2 -23.58 -112.40 18.40
C HIS A 2 -24.35 -112.14 17.07
N GLN A 3 -25.32 -111.20 17.09
CA GLN A 3 -26.16 -110.87 15.92
C GLN A 3 -26.15 -109.37 15.53
N LEU A 4 -25.13 -108.64 15.98
CA LEU A 4 -24.78 -107.35 15.40
C LEU A 4 -23.40 -107.56 14.76
N GLY A 5 -23.33 -107.57 13.42
CA GLY A 5 -22.09 -107.67 12.64
C GLY A 5 -21.16 -106.46 12.79
N ILE A 6 -21.08 -105.91 14.00
CA ILE A 6 -20.26 -104.78 14.37
C ILE A 6 -18.94 -105.35 14.87
N GLU A 7 -17.96 -105.42 13.98
CA GLU A 7 -16.57 -105.63 14.39
C GLU A 7 -16.12 -104.39 15.19
N TRP A 8 -16.15 -104.48 16.52
CA TRP A 8 -15.78 -103.38 17.44
C TRP A 8 -14.40 -102.79 17.12
N ASN A 9 -13.48 -103.63 16.67
CA ASN A 9 -12.15 -103.24 16.21
C ASN A 9 -12.20 -102.30 15.00
N LYS A 10 -13.09 -102.54 14.03
CA LYS A 10 -13.28 -101.67 12.85
C LYS A 10 -13.89 -100.33 13.24
N LEU A 11 -14.86 -100.31 14.16
CA LEU A 11 -15.43 -99.05 14.66
C LEU A 11 -14.38 -98.18 15.36
N ILE A 12 -13.55 -98.78 16.22
CA ILE A 12 -12.48 -98.05 16.92
C ILE A 12 -11.47 -97.49 15.90
N ALA A 13 -11.03 -98.31 14.92
CA ALA A 13 -10.14 -97.84 13.86
C ALA A 13 -10.76 -96.70 13.03
N GLN A 14 -12.05 -96.76 12.72
CA GLN A 14 -12.76 -95.70 11.99
C GLN A 14 -12.86 -94.40 12.81
N ILE A 15 -13.11 -94.49 14.12
CA ILE A 15 -13.12 -93.33 15.02
C ILE A 15 -11.73 -92.69 15.07
N ILE A 16 -10.66 -93.50 15.21
CA ILE A 16 -9.28 -93.01 15.20
C ILE A 16 -8.98 -92.30 13.88
N ASN A 17 -9.35 -92.88 12.74
CA ASN A 17 -9.17 -92.25 11.43
C ASN A 17 -9.94 -90.92 11.32
N PHE A 18 -11.20 -90.88 11.78
CA PHE A 18 -11.99 -89.66 11.80
C PHE A 18 -11.35 -88.57 12.67
N VAL A 19 -10.83 -88.94 13.85
CA VAL A 19 -10.11 -88.02 14.74
C VAL A 19 -8.83 -87.50 14.10
N ILE A 20 -8.06 -88.35 13.41
CA ILE A 20 -6.86 -87.95 12.67
C ILE A 20 -7.21 -86.95 11.56
N VAL A 21 -8.21 -87.26 10.72
CA VAL A 21 -8.66 -86.36 9.65
C VAL A 21 -9.16 -85.03 10.23
N LEU A 22 -9.93 -85.07 11.31
CA LEU A 22 -10.44 -83.86 11.98
C LEU A 22 -9.30 -83.02 12.57
N TRP A 23 -8.27 -83.65 13.14
CA TRP A 23 -7.07 -82.97 13.63
C TRP A 23 -6.26 -82.33 12.50
N VAL A 24 -6.06 -83.06 11.38
CA VAL A 24 -5.41 -82.54 10.17
C VAL A 24 -6.21 -81.38 9.59
N LEU A 25 -7.53 -81.52 9.44
CA LEU A 25 -8.39 -80.47 8.90
C LEU A 25 -8.36 -79.21 9.79
N ASN A 26 -8.45 -79.38 11.11
CA ASN A 26 -8.34 -78.28 12.08
C ASN A 26 -6.99 -77.55 11.95
N ARG A 27 -5.89 -78.29 11.75
CA ARG A 27 -4.55 -77.70 11.67
C ARG A 27 -4.22 -77.09 10.30
N PHE A 28 -4.68 -77.71 9.22
CA PHE A 28 -4.28 -77.40 7.84
C PHE A 28 -5.32 -76.64 7.02
N ALA A 29 -6.62 -76.77 7.29
CA ALA A 29 -7.67 -76.07 6.53
C ALA A 29 -8.25 -74.89 7.32
N PHE A 30 -8.64 -75.09 8.58
CA PHE A 30 -9.27 -74.02 9.38
C PHE A 30 -8.31 -72.85 9.64
N LYS A 31 -7.06 -73.13 10.01
CA LYS A 31 -6.06 -72.07 10.27
C LYS A 31 -5.81 -71.15 9.06
N PRO A 32 -5.50 -71.63 7.84
CA PRO A 32 -5.30 -70.73 6.70
C PRO A 32 -6.59 -70.05 6.24
N VAL A 33 -7.76 -70.71 6.33
CA VAL A 33 -9.03 -70.06 5.99
C VAL A 33 -9.34 -68.89 6.93
N LEU A 34 -9.17 -69.09 8.25
CA LEU A 34 -9.33 -68.02 9.22
C LEU A 34 -8.33 -66.88 8.99
N LYS A 35 -7.07 -67.21 8.69
CA LYS A 35 -6.05 -66.20 8.36
C LYS A 35 -6.43 -65.36 7.15
N ILE A 36 -6.93 -65.97 6.07
CA ILE A 36 -7.38 -65.26 4.86
C ILE A 36 -8.59 -64.36 5.18
N LEU A 37 -9.53 -64.82 5.99
CA LEU A 37 -10.70 -64.03 6.42
C LEU A 37 -10.27 -62.85 7.30
N GLU A 38 -9.34 -63.05 8.23
CA GLU A 38 -8.77 -62.00 9.06
C GLU A 38 -7.99 -60.97 8.23
N GLU A 39 -7.14 -61.40 7.29
CA GLU A 39 -6.42 -60.52 6.37
C GLU A 39 -7.39 -59.70 5.50
N ARG A 40 -8.45 -60.33 4.97
CA ARG A 40 -9.50 -59.61 4.22
C ARG A 40 -10.23 -58.60 5.10
N ARG A 41 -10.63 -58.99 6.32
CA ARG A 41 -11.31 -58.10 7.26
C ARG A 41 -10.42 -56.91 7.63
N LYS A 42 -9.14 -57.15 7.91
CA LYS A 42 -8.15 -56.11 8.20
C LYS A 42 -7.97 -55.16 7.02
N LYS A 43 -7.77 -55.69 5.80
CA LYS A 43 -7.62 -54.87 4.60
C LYS A 43 -8.86 -54.01 4.32
N ILE A 44 -10.07 -54.55 4.48
CA ILE A 44 -11.31 -53.78 4.31
C ILE A 44 -11.42 -52.68 5.37
N ALA A 45 -11.12 -53.00 6.63
CA ALA A 45 -11.14 -52.02 7.72
C ALA A 45 -10.12 -50.88 7.49
N GLU A 46 -8.88 -51.23 7.11
CA GLU A 46 -7.84 -50.25 6.75
C GLU A 46 -8.25 -49.41 5.54
N SER A 47 -8.82 -50.01 4.49
CA SER A 47 -9.30 -49.27 3.32
C SER A 47 -10.43 -48.29 3.66
N LEU A 48 -11.40 -48.69 4.51
CA LEU A 48 -12.48 -47.81 4.95
C LEU A 48 -11.96 -46.68 5.84
N GLN A 49 -11.05 -46.99 6.78
CA GLN A 49 -10.43 -45.98 7.64
C GLN A 49 -9.61 -44.97 6.82
N ASN A 50 -8.83 -45.44 5.85
CA ASN A 50 -8.06 -44.57 4.97
C ASN A 50 -8.97 -43.70 4.09
N ALA A 51 -10.07 -44.26 3.58
CA ALA A 51 -11.03 -43.49 2.78
C ALA A 51 -11.69 -42.38 3.61
N GLU A 52 -12.05 -42.66 4.86
CA GLU A 52 -12.61 -41.65 5.77
C GLU A 52 -11.58 -40.58 6.14
N LYS A 53 -10.34 -40.99 6.44
CA LYS A 53 -9.23 -40.09 6.72
C LYS A 53 -8.95 -39.15 5.52
N ILE A 54 -8.90 -39.68 4.31
CA ILE A 54 -8.69 -38.87 3.10
C ILE A 54 -9.84 -37.88 2.88
N LYS A 55 -11.09 -38.28 3.12
CA LYS A 55 -12.23 -37.36 3.04
C LYS A 55 -12.13 -36.22 4.05
N GLN A 56 -11.74 -36.54 5.29
CA GLN A 56 -11.55 -35.55 6.34
C GLN A 56 -10.41 -34.58 5.98
N GLU A 57 -9.23 -35.10 5.59
CA GLU A 57 -8.09 -34.29 5.18
C GLU A 57 -8.42 -33.41 3.97
N LEU A 58 -9.21 -33.90 3.01
CA LEU A 58 -9.67 -33.11 1.87
C LEU A 58 -10.60 -31.98 2.31
N ALA A 59 -11.56 -32.26 3.21
CA ALA A 59 -12.46 -31.24 3.74
C ALA A 59 -11.70 -30.15 4.51
N GLU A 60 -10.75 -30.54 5.37
CA GLU A 60 -9.87 -29.63 6.10
C GLU A 60 -9.00 -28.79 5.16
N ALA A 61 -8.44 -29.40 4.11
CA ALA A 61 -7.64 -28.69 3.11
C ALA A 61 -8.48 -27.70 2.29
N GLU A 62 -9.72 -28.05 1.94
CA GLU A 62 -10.65 -27.15 1.26
C GLU A 62 -11.05 -25.97 2.14
N GLU A 63 -11.30 -26.19 3.42
CA GLU A 63 -11.61 -25.15 4.39
C GLU A 63 -10.41 -24.21 4.59
N ALA A 64 -9.22 -24.76 4.82
CA ALA A 64 -7.98 -23.98 4.92
C ALA A 64 -7.71 -23.16 3.65
N ARG A 65 -7.95 -23.74 2.46
CA ARG A 65 -7.83 -23.03 1.18
C ARG A 65 -8.81 -21.86 1.09
N LYS A 66 -10.08 -22.06 1.47
CA LYS A 66 -11.10 -20.99 1.49
C LYS A 66 -10.71 -19.89 2.47
N GLU A 67 -10.20 -20.24 3.65
CA GLU A 67 -9.73 -19.28 4.64
C GLU A 67 -8.54 -18.46 4.13
N ILE A 68 -7.54 -19.10 3.52
CA ILE A 68 -6.38 -18.43 2.92
C ILE A 68 -6.83 -17.45 1.83
N LEU A 69 -7.74 -17.88 0.94
CA LEU A 69 -8.27 -17.01 -0.11
C LEU A 69 -9.05 -15.82 0.47
N ARG A 70 -9.86 -16.03 1.52
CA ARG A 70 -10.57 -14.95 2.21
C ARG A 70 -9.58 -13.95 2.82
N LYS A 71 -8.58 -14.41 3.57
CA LYS A 71 -7.54 -13.56 4.18
C LYS A 71 -6.74 -12.81 3.12
N ALA A 72 -6.39 -13.46 2.02
CA ALA A 72 -5.67 -12.83 0.91
C ALA A 72 -6.50 -11.71 0.25
N ASN A 73 -7.80 -11.94 0.03
CA ASN A 73 -8.71 -10.93 -0.51
C ASN A 73 -8.90 -9.74 0.45
N GLU A 74 -9.00 -10.00 1.75
CA GLU A 74 -9.09 -8.96 2.80
C GLU A 74 -7.81 -8.13 2.85
N GLN A 75 -6.64 -8.78 2.85
CA GLN A 75 -5.34 -8.09 2.80
C GLN A 75 -5.17 -7.28 1.51
N ALA A 76 -5.54 -7.83 0.35
CA ALA A 76 -5.48 -7.10 -0.91
C ALA A 76 -6.37 -5.86 -0.89
N SER A 77 -7.61 -6.00 -0.39
CA SER A 77 -8.55 -4.88 -0.25
C SER A 77 -8.02 -3.81 0.70
N PHE A 78 -7.42 -4.22 1.82
CA PHE A 78 -6.78 -3.33 2.78
C PHE A 78 -5.61 -2.56 2.16
N ILE A 79 -4.70 -3.25 1.45
CA ILE A 79 -3.54 -2.63 0.79
C ILE A 79 -4.00 -1.61 -0.26
N VAL A 80 -5.02 -1.93 -1.06
CA VAL A 80 -5.56 -1.00 -2.06
C VAL A 80 -6.17 0.23 -1.39
N ALA A 81 -6.96 0.05 -0.33
CA ALA A 81 -7.57 1.15 0.42
C ALA A 81 -6.51 2.04 1.08
N GLU A 82 -5.47 1.45 1.68
CA GLU A 82 -4.34 2.18 2.28
C GLU A 82 -3.55 2.95 1.21
N ALA A 83 -3.25 2.32 0.08
CA ALA A 83 -2.56 2.98 -1.04
C ALA A 83 -3.36 4.17 -1.59
N GLN A 84 -4.69 4.04 -1.74
CA GLN A 84 -5.56 5.15 -2.15
C GLN A 84 -5.56 6.29 -1.12
N LYS A 85 -5.63 5.97 0.17
CA LYS A 85 -5.57 6.97 1.25
C LYS A 85 -4.24 7.74 1.24
N VAL A 86 -3.12 7.02 1.13
CA VAL A 86 -1.79 7.62 1.04
C VAL A 86 -1.67 8.48 -0.22
N ALA A 87 -2.14 7.98 -1.37
CA ALA A 87 -2.12 8.75 -2.62
C ALA A 87 -2.93 10.05 -2.53
N SER A 88 -4.14 10.01 -1.94
CA SER A 88 -4.97 11.21 -1.72
C SER A 88 -4.27 12.22 -0.81
N TYR A 89 -3.74 11.77 0.34
CA TYR A 89 -3.02 12.63 1.27
C TYR A 89 -1.78 13.28 0.64
N GLN A 90 -0.99 12.50 -0.11
CA GLN A 90 0.19 13.01 -0.79
C GLN A 90 -0.18 13.96 -1.95
N GLY A 91 -1.30 13.71 -2.63
CA GLY A 91 -1.85 14.61 -3.64
C GLY A 91 -2.26 15.95 -3.05
N GLU A 92 -3.04 15.94 -1.97
CA GLU A 92 -3.45 17.16 -1.25
C GLU A 92 -2.25 17.94 -0.72
N LYS A 93 -1.27 17.24 -0.11
CA LYS A 93 -0.03 17.86 0.38
C LYS A 93 0.75 18.55 -0.75
N LYS A 94 0.92 17.88 -1.90
CA LYS A 94 1.60 18.48 -3.07
C LYS A 94 0.85 19.70 -3.62
N ILE A 95 -0.48 19.66 -3.65
CA ILE A 95 -1.29 20.81 -4.06
C ILE A 95 -1.09 21.98 -3.10
N GLN A 96 -1.13 21.73 -1.78
CA GLN A 96 -0.88 22.76 -0.77
C GLN A 96 0.52 23.37 -0.89
N GLU A 97 1.56 22.53 -1.03
CA GLU A 97 2.93 22.98 -1.25
C GLU A 97 3.06 23.83 -2.53
N ALA A 98 2.42 23.43 -3.62
CA ALA A 98 2.40 24.17 -4.88
C ALA A 98 1.68 25.52 -4.74
N VAL A 99 0.56 25.59 -4.01
CA VAL A 99 -0.16 26.84 -3.73
C VAL A 99 0.69 27.78 -2.88
N GLU A 100 1.37 27.28 -1.85
CA GLU A 100 2.25 28.09 -1.00
C GLU A 100 3.51 28.56 -1.76
N GLU A 101 4.09 27.74 -2.63
CA GLU A 101 5.16 28.18 -3.54
C GLU A 101 4.65 29.26 -4.50
N ALA A 102 3.49 29.07 -5.13
CA ALA A 102 2.90 30.07 -6.04
C ALA A 102 2.66 31.42 -5.34
N LYS A 103 2.13 31.41 -4.11
CA LYS A 103 1.97 32.62 -3.28
C LYS A 103 3.31 33.30 -2.99
N ARG A 104 4.35 32.52 -2.64
CA ARG A 104 5.71 33.06 -2.39
C ARG A 104 6.30 33.70 -3.64
N VAL A 105 6.15 33.06 -4.81
CA VAL A 105 6.60 33.59 -6.09
C VAL A 105 5.86 34.89 -6.43
N LEU A 106 4.53 34.92 -6.27
CA LEU A 106 3.73 36.11 -6.53
C LEU A 106 4.14 37.28 -5.62
N LYS A 107 4.26 37.04 -4.31
CA LYS A 107 4.71 38.05 -3.34
C LYS A 107 6.09 38.61 -3.70
N LYS A 108 7.05 37.75 -4.06
CA LYS A 108 8.39 38.17 -4.49
C LYS A 108 8.33 39.00 -5.79
N ALA A 109 7.46 38.63 -6.72
CA ALA A 109 7.26 39.38 -7.96
C ALA A 109 6.66 40.77 -7.68
N GLU A 110 5.68 40.87 -6.77
CA GLU A 110 5.08 42.15 -6.34
C GLU A 110 6.10 43.06 -5.64
N GLU A 111 6.91 42.51 -4.72
CA GLU A 111 8.00 43.23 -4.05
C GLU A 111 9.05 43.74 -5.06
N SER A 112 9.42 42.91 -6.04
CA SER A 112 10.37 43.28 -7.10
C SER A 112 9.79 44.37 -8.01
N ALA A 113 8.52 44.24 -8.42
CA ALA A 113 7.83 45.25 -9.24
C ALA A 113 7.69 46.58 -8.49
N LYS A 114 7.45 46.55 -7.17
CA LYS A 114 7.43 47.76 -6.34
C LYS A 114 8.81 48.42 -6.31
N LEU A 115 9.88 47.65 -6.10
CA LEU A 115 11.25 48.17 -6.12
C LEU A 115 11.63 48.77 -7.47
N GLU A 116 11.27 48.11 -8.56
CA GLU A 116 11.53 48.58 -9.93
C GLU A 116 10.77 49.87 -10.24
N ARG A 117 9.49 49.98 -9.83
CA ARG A 117 8.71 51.22 -9.93
C ARG A 117 9.35 52.38 -9.15
N GLU A 118 9.84 52.13 -7.94
CA GLU A 118 10.51 53.16 -7.16
C GLU A 118 11.84 53.59 -7.79
N LYS A 119 12.61 52.66 -8.38
CA LYS A 119 13.82 52.98 -9.15
C LYS A 119 13.49 53.81 -10.39
N ALA A 120 12.50 53.41 -11.18
CA ALA A 120 12.07 54.12 -12.38
C ALA A 120 11.57 55.54 -12.06
N LYS A 121 10.83 55.71 -10.96
CA LYS A 121 10.42 57.05 -10.48
C LYS A 121 11.62 57.92 -10.12
N GLU A 122 12.63 57.35 -9.46
CA GLU A 122 13.82 58.09 -9.06
C GLU A 122 14.71 58.45 -10.26
N GLU A 123 14.81 57.56 -11.25
CA GLU A 123 15.45 57.86 -12.55
C GLU A 123 14.74 58.99 -13.28
N MET A 124 13.41 58.93 -13.38
CA MET A 124 12.59 59.99 -13.97
C MET A 124 12.76 61.34 -13.24
N ARG A 125 12.85 61.34 -11.90
CA ARG A 125 13.15 62.56 -11.12
C ARG A 125 14.50 63.18 -11.48
N ARG A 126 15.53 62.35 -11.66
CA ARG A 126 16.86 62.80 -12.08
C ARG A 126 16.86 63.35 -13.50
N GLU A 127 16.17 62.68 -14.43
CA GLU A 127 16.04 63.15 -15.81
C GLU A 127 15.32 64.50 -15.90
N ILE A 128 14.22 64.67 -15.14
CA ILE A 128 13.52 65.95 -15.04
C ILE A 128 14.45 67.03 -14.46
N LEU A 129 15.17 66.74 -13.38
CA LEU A 129 16.11 67.71 -12.77
C LEU A 129 17.18 68.16 -13.78
N ASN A 130 17.78 67.22 -14.52
CA ASN A 130 18.77 67.53 -15.55
C ASN A 130 18.18 68.40 -16.66
N LEU A 131 16.96 68.09 -17.13
CA LEU A 131 16.28 68.89 -18.15
C LEU A 131 15.98 70.31 -17.67
N VAL A 132 15.52 70.47 -16.43
CA VAL A 132 15.27 71.81 -15.85
C VAL A 132 16.58 72.58 -15.71
N ILE A 133 17.67 71.96 -15.22
CA ILE A 133 19.01 72.58 -15.14
C ILE A 133 19.47 73.03 -16.52
N GLU A 134 19.30 72.21 -17.56
CA GLU A 134 19.67 72.52 -18.93
C GLU A 134 18.87 73.71 -19.48
N ILE A 135 17.55 73.71 -19.31
CA ILE A 135 16.66 74.80 -19.74
C ILE A 135 17.01 76.10 -19.03
N THR A 136 17.17 76.08 -17.70
CA THR A 136 17.52 77.27 -16.92
C THR A 136 18.91 77.79 -17.31
N SER A 137 19.90 76.92 -17.52
CA SER A 137 21.22 77.32 -18.01
C SER A 137 21.14 78.01 -19.38
N LYS A 138 20.32 77.46 -20.31
CA LYS A 138 20.09 78.05 -21.63
C LYS A 138 19.37 79.41 -21.56
N VAL A 139 18.38 79.56 -20.68
CA VAL A 139 17.60 80.81 -20.52
C VAL A 139 18.41 81.92 -19.85
N VAL A 140 19.20 81.61 -18.82
CA VAL A 140 20.03 82.60 -18.11
C VAL A 140 21.31 82.93 -18.90
N GLY A 141 21.67 82.11 -19.88
CA GLY A 141 22.87 82.31 -20.72
C GLY A 141 24.18 82.14 -19.95
N LYS A 142 24.15 81.46 -18.78
CA LYS A 142 25.33 81.19 -17.94
C LYS A 142 25.27 79.78 -17.37
N THR A 143 26.42 79.20 -17.05
CA THR A 143 26.50 77.96 -16.28
C THR A 143 25.98 78.21 -14.87
N LEU A 144 25.03 77.39 -14.42
CA LEU A 144 24.51 77.44 -13.05
C LEU A 144 25.61 77.04 -12.05
N THR A 145 25.70 77.78 -10.95
CA THR A 145 26.59 77.42 -9.84
C THR A 145 26.06 76.20 -9.09
N LEU A 146 26.88 75.57 -8.23
CA LEU A 146 26.43 74.46 -7.37
C LEU A 146 25.25 74.87 -6.49
N ASP A 147 25.25 76.10 -5.98
CA ASP A 147 24.15 76.68 -5.19
C ASP A 147 22.86 76.83 -6.03
N ASP A 148 22.97 77.33 -7.26
CA ASP A 148 21.84 77.43 -8.18
C ASP A 148 21.23 76.05 -8.49
N GLN A 149 22.07 75.02 -8.70
CA GLN A 149 21.63 73.64 -8.95
C GLN A 149 20.97 73.02 -7.72
N GLU A 150 21.50 73.27 -6.52
CA GLU A 150 20.91 72.78 -5.27
C GLU A 150 19.55 73.44 -5.00
N ARG A 151 19.43 74.76 -5.23
CA ARG A 151 18.16 75.47 -5.12
C ARG A 151 17.13 74.92 -6.10
N LEU A 152 17.52 74.72 -7.37
CA LEU A 152 16.64 74.19 -8.39
C LEU A 152 16.23 72.74 -8.10
N LYS A 153 17.14 71.91 -7.59
CA LYS A 153 16.83 70.57 -7.10
C LYS A 153 15.78 70.60 -6.00
N ASN A 154 15.95 71.44 -4.99
CA ASN A 154 14.97 71.57 -3.91
C ASN A 154 13.62 72.07 -4.44
N GLU A 155 13.63 73.01 -5.38
CA GLU A 155 12.40 73.52 -6.00
C GLU A 155 11.68 72.43 -6.82
N VAL A 156 12.37 71.74 -7.73
CA VAL A 156 11.81 70.64 -8.52
C VAL A 156 11.29 69.53 -7.59
N LEU A 157 12.08 69.11 -6.61
CA LEU A 157 11.66 68.07 -5.67
C LEU A 157 10.47 68.48 -4.79
N SER A 158 10.31 69.78 -4.48
CA SER A 158 9.15 70.29 -3.74
C SER A 158 7.87 70.34 -4.59
N LYS A 159 8.00 70.45 -5.92
CA LYS A 159 6.87 70.46 -6.86
C LYS A 159 6.50 69.07 -7.34
N LEU A 160 7.40 68.09 -7.22
CA LEU A 160 7.09 66.69 -7.50
C LEU A 160 6.38 66.06 -6.29
N PRO A 161 5.34 65.24 -6.50
CA PRO A 161 4.67 64.56 -5.42
C PRO A 161 5.69 63.72 -4.62
N GLN A 162 5.95 64.17 -3.40
CA GLN A 162 6.85 63.54 -2.45
C GLN A 162 6.05 62.51 -1.65
N LYS A 163 6.66 61.34 -1.44
CA LYS A 163 6.10 60.15 -0.77
C LYS A 163 5.08 60.49 0.35
N GLU A 164 3.79 60.35 0.08
CA GLU A 164 2.82 60.10 1.14
C GLU A 164 2.89 58.60 1.52
N GLY A 165 3.44 58.38 2.72
CA GLY A 165 3.04 57.34 3.67
C GLY A 165 2.72 55.94 3.14
N HIS A 166 3.71 55.05 3.25
CA HIS A 166 3.46 53.63 3.44
C HIS A 166 2.71 53.37 4.76
N GLU A 167 1.37 53.45 4.77
CA GLU A 167 0.56 52.97 5.91
C GLU A 167 -0.69 52.15 5.53
N ALA A 168 -1.05 52.05 4.25
CA ALA A 168 -2.35 51.46 3.85
C ALA A 168 -2.36 49.96 3.48
N TYR A 169 -1.25 49.20 3.62
CA TYR A 169 -1.20 47.79 3.16
C TYR A 169 -1.00 46.72 4.26
N SER A 170 -1.25 47.06 5.54
CA SER A 170 -1.13 46.10 6.67
C SER A 170 -2.47 45.72 7.32
N ARG A 171 -3.61 45.85 6.62
CA ARG A 171 -4.92 45.37 7.09
C ARG A 171 -5.71 44.72 5.96
N ASN A 172 -5.63 43.39 5.91
CA ASN A 172 -6.58 42.37 5.42
C ASN A 172 -5.80 41.17 4.89
#